data_AF-B9E6G9-F1
#
_entry.id   AF-B9E6G9-F1
#
_cell.length_a   1.000
_cell.length_b   1.000
_cell.length_c   1.000
_cell.angle_alpha   90.00
_cell.angle_beta   90.00
_cell.angle_gamma   90.00
#
_symmetry.space_group_name_H-M   'P 1'
#
loop_
_entity.id
_entity.type
_entity.pdbx_description
1 polymer ?
#
loop_
_entity_poly.entity_id
_entity_poly.type
_entity_poly.pdbx_seq_one_letter_code
_entity_poly.pdbx_strand_id
1 'polypeptide(L)'
;MVFENFTALLIAAENEWPPETAFRYLDSILENKNMEKKPIFKWTPKDIQDVLKFKEEGLKHREIASYYGVSTWVISRISYLEGASRKNISGKIIEEMIKLYKCGWKVKDIAKKYNIHPGTVYKKMENARKKVEA
;
A
#
# COMPACT_ATOMS: atom_id res chain seq x y z
N MET A 1 -15.94 -6.98 17.23
CA MET A 1 -15.02 -6.43 16.21
C MET A 1 -15.12 -4.92 15.99
N VAL A 2 -16.30 -4.28 16.01
CA VAL A 2 -16.39 -2.81 15.83
C VAL A 2 -15.86 -2.06 17.05
N PHE A 3 -16.12 -2.58 18.26
CA PHE A 3 -15.72 -1.95 19.51
C PHE A 3 -14.19 -1.93 19.67
N GLU A 4 -13.53 -3.05 19.40
CA GLU A 4 -12.08 -3.22 19.49
C GLU A 4 -11.33 -2.32 18.50
N ASN A 5 -11.88 -2.14 17.30
CA ASN A 5 -11.30 -1.20 16.33
C ASN A 5 -11.44 0.25 16.80
N PHE A 6 -12.58 0.60 17.37
CA PHE A 6 -12.79 1.95 17.89
C PHE A 6 -11.88 2.26 19.08
N THR A 7 -11.72 1.30 20.01
CA THR A 7 -10.80 1.47 21.15
C THR A 7 -9.35 1.60 20.70
N ALA A 8 -8.90 0.82 19.72
CA ALA A 8 -7.56 0.97 19.15
C ALA A 8 -7.34 2.37 18.54
N LEU A 9 -8.32 2.91 17.82
CA LEU A 9 -8.25 4.25 17.25
C LEU A 9 -8.27 5.35 18.32
N LEU A 10 -9.02 5.18 19.40
CA LEU A 10 -9.02 6.10 20.53
C LEU A 10 -7.65 6.12 21.21
N ILE A 11 -7.05 4.95 21.47
CA ILE A 11 -5.69 4.82 22.01
C ILE A 11 -4.68 5.52 21.09
N ALA A 12 -4.82 5.35 19.77
CA ALA A 12 -3.96 6.01 18.79
C ALA A 12 -4.04 7.54 18.90
N ALA A 13 -5.26 8.09 19.01
CA ALA A 13 -5.48 9.52 19.13
C ALA A 13 -4.96 10.08 20.46
N GLU A 14 -5.23 9.41 21.58
CA GLU A 14 -4.81 9.86 22.91
C GLU A 14 -3.29 9.85 23.09
N ASN A 15 -2.61 8.88 22.48
CA ASN A 15 -1.17 8.70 22.65
C ASN A 15 -0.34 9.26 21.49
N GLU A 16 -0.99 9.88 20.49
CA GLU A 16 -0.37 10.29 19.21
C GLU A 16 0.41 9.13 18.55
N TRP A 17 -0.16 7.94 18.62
CA TRP A 17 0.45 6.73 18.07
C TRP A 17 -0.03 6.46 16.64
N PRO A 18 0.83 5.83 15.82
CA PRO A 18 0.39 5.25 14.56
C PRO A 18 -0.71 4.20 14.82
N PRO A 19 -1.76 4.13 14.00
CA PRO A 19 -2.90 3.24 14.23
C PRO A 19 -2.48 1.79 14.51
N GLU A 20 -1.59 1.23 13.70
CA GLU A 20 -1.10 -0.14 13.81
C GLU A 20 -0.33 -0.41 15.12
N THR A 21 0.27 0.63 15.70
CA THR A 21 0.89 0.52 17.02
C THR A 21 -0.16 0.41 18.11
N ALA A 22 -1.25 1.18 18.00
CA ALA A 22 -2.36 1.13 18.96
C ALA A 22 -3.14 -0.18 18.88
N PHE A 23 -3.37 -0.72 17.67
CA PHE A 23 -3.95 -2.06 17.49
C PHE A 23 -3.13 -3.14 18.18
N ARG A 24 -1.81 -3.13 17.99
CA ARG A 24 -0.91 -4.09 18.67
C ARG A 24 -0.90 -3.93 20.18
N TYR A 25 -0.97 -2.70 20.65
CA TYR A 25 -1.06 -2.43 22.09
C TYR A 25 -2.35 -3.01 22.66
N LEU A 26 -3.48 -2.81 21.98
CA LEU A 26 -4.76 -3.39 22.36
C LEU A 26 -4.71 -4.92 22.36
N ASP A 27 -4.17 -5.55 21.30
CA ASP A 27 -3.99 -7.00 21.23
C ASP A 27 -3.17 -7.53 22.42
N SER A 28 -2.10 -6.82 22.80
CA SER A 28 -1.26 -7.22 23.93
C SER A 28 -1.97 -7.13 25.29
N ILE A 29 -2.83 -6.13 25.47
CA ILE A 29 -3.67 -6.00 26.67
C ILE A 29 -4.66 -7.16 26.73
N LEU A 30 -5.31 -7.48 25.60
CA LEU A 30 -6.25 -8.59 25.51
C LEU A 30 -5.57 -9.95 25.80
N GLU A 31 -4.30 -10.08 25.45
CA GLU A 31 -3.45 -11.24 25.78
C GLU A 31 -2.89 -11.23 27.22
N ASN A 32 -3.32 -10.31 28.08
CA ASN A 32 -2.83 -10.13 29.46
C ASN A 32 -1.31 -9.93 29.56
N LYS A 33 -0.70 -9.33 28.54
CA LYS A 33 0.72 -8.94 28.59
C LYS A 33 0.79 -7.55 29.22
N ASN A 34 1.30 -7.48 30.46
CA ASN A 34 1.58 -6.20 31.10
C ASN A 34 2.68 -5.44 30.32
N MET A 35 2.27 -4.43 29.56
CA MET A 35 3.15 -3.57 28.77
C MET A 35 3.26 -2.21 29.45
N GLU A 36 4.41 -1.93 30.06
CA GLU A 36 4.71 -0.60 30.64
C GLU A 36 5.23 0.40 29.58
N LYS A 37 5.53 -0.06 28.36
CA LYS A 37 6.20 0.73 27.32
C LYS A 37 5.52 0.57 25.96
N LYS A 38 5.71 1.56 25.09
CA LYS A 38 5.26 1.52 23.69
C LYS A 38 5.74 0.23 23.03
N PRO A 39 4.85 -0.58 22.42
CA PRO A 39 5.24 -1.84 21.82
C PRO A 39 6.23 -1.60 20.68
N ILE A 40 7.34 -2.35 20.67
CA ILE A 40 8.32 -2.30 19.59
C ILE A 40 7.66 -2.91 18.34
N PHE A 41 7.60 -2.12 17.27
CA PHE A 41 7.06 -2.58 16.00
C PHE A 41 7.92 -3.70 15.41
N LYS A 42 7.34 -4.89 15.24
CA LYS A 42 7.97 -6.06 14.62
C LYS A 42 7.20 -6.46 13.36
N TRP A 43 7.88 -6.47 12.22
CA TRP A 43 7.28 -6.91 10.96
C TRP A 43 6.91 -8.39 11.03
N THR A 44 5.63 -8.69 10.83
CA THR A 44 5.11 -10.04 10.60
C THR A 44 4.90 -10.25 9.10
N PRO A 45 4.85 -11.51 8.62
CA PRO A 45 4.51 -11.80 7.22
C PRO A 45 3.20 -11.16 6.76
N LYS A 46 2.23 -11.01 7.67
CA LYS A 46 0.95 -10.36 7.38
C LYS A 46 1.09 -8.85 7.14
N ASP A 47 1.88 -8.16 7.97
CA ASP A 47 2.16 -6.73 7.77
C ASP A 47 2.85 -6.49 6.42
N ILE A 48 3.74 -7.41 6.02
CA ILE A 48 4.41 -7.34 4.71
C ILE A 48 3.39 -7.48 3.58
N GLN A 49 2.46 -8.42 3.68
CA GLN A 49 1.36 -8.57 2.70
C GLN A 49 0.48 -7.32 2.63
N ASP A 50 0.14 -6.72 3.78
CA ASP A 50 -0.65 -5.50 3.83
C ASP A 50 0.08 -4.31 3.16
N VAL A 51 1.38 -4.15 3.42
CA VAL A 51 2.23 -3.15 2.73
C VAL A 51 2.23 -3.36 1.20
N LEU A 52 2.32 -4.61 0.75
CA LEU A 52 2.28 -4.94 -0.69
C LEU A 52 0.89 -4.63 -1.28
N LYS A 53 -0.19 -4.95 -0.56
CA LYS A 53 -1.56 -4.64 -0.96
C LYS A 53 -1.81 -3.14 -1.07
N PHE A 54 -1.38 -2.34 -0.09
CA PHE A 54 -1.48 -0.88 -0.15
C PHE A 54 -0.73 -0.30 -1.35
N LYS A 55 0.40 -0.90 -1.72
CA LYS A 55 1.13 -0.51 -2.93
C LYS A 55 0.36 -0.88 -4.21
N GLU A 56 -0.31 -2.03 -4.26
CA GLU A 56 -1.17 -2.41 -5.41
C GLU A 56 -2.39 -1.48 -5.56
N GLU A 57 -2.90 -0.97 -4.44
CA GLU A 57 -3.95 0.04 -4.36
C GLU A 57 -3.44 1.45 -4.73
N GLY A 58 -2.11 1.63 -4.81
CA GLY A 58 -1.48 2.86 -5.30
C GLY A 58 -1.08 3.86 -4.22
N LEU A 59 -1.09 3.46 -2.94
CA LEU A 59 -0.63 4.32 -1.86
C LEU A 59 0.87 4.64 -1.99
N LYS A 60 1.24 5.86 -1.60
CA LYS A 60 2.64 6.30 -1.58
C LYS A 60 3.35 5.71 -0.37
N HIS A 61 4.64 5.46 -0.50
CA HIS A 61 5.46 4.96 0.61
C HIS A 61 5.40 5.84 1.86
N ARG A 62 5.19 7.16 1.70
CA ARG A 62 5.01 8.10 2.82
C ARG A 62 3.71 7.86 3.60
N GLU A 63 2.63 7.54 2.91
CA GLU A 63 1.32 7.27 3.53
C GLU A 63 1.38 5.95 4.30
N ILE A 64 1.92 4.90 3.65
CA ILE A 64 2.13 3.60 4.28
C ILE A 64 3.06 3.72 5.51
N ALA A 65 4.14 4.48 5.40
CA ALA A 65 5.07 4.69 6.50
C ALA A 65 4.42 5.38 7.71
N SER A 66 3.47 6.30 7.45
CA SER A 66 2.72 7.00 8.50
C SER A 66 1.84 6.05 9.31
N TYR A 67 1.19 5.09 8.65
CA TYR A 67 0.36 4.09 9.32
C TYR A 67 1.18 3.24 10.28
N TYR A 68 2.30 2.70 9.82
CA TYR A 68 3.18 1.88 10.66
C TYR A 68 4.10 2.69 11.60
N GLY A 69 4.13 4.02 11.50
CA GLY A 69 5.02 4.88 12.28
C GLY A 69 6.51 4.65 12.01
N VAL A 70 6.86 4.26 10.78
CA VAL A 70 8.23 3.96 10.37
C VAL A 70 8.75 5.00 9.38
N SER A 71 10.05 4.96 9.08
CA SER A 71 10.59 5.79 8.01
C SER A 71 10.17 5.28 6.63
N THR A 72 10.07 6.18 5.66
CA THR A 72 9.81 5.83 4.24
C THR A 72 10.83 4.84 3.68
N TRP A 73 12.06 4.88 4.21
CA TRP A 73 13.12 3.95 3.84
C TRP A 73 12.80 2.50 4.22
N VAL A 74 12.17 2.26 5.37
CA VAL A 74 11.76 0.91 5.79
C VAL A 74 10.74 0.32 4.81
N ILE A 75 9.72 1.10 4.41
CA ILE A 75 8.74 0.68 3.41
C ILE A 75 9.39 0.44 2.05
N SER A 76 10.32 1.32 1.64
CA SER A 76 11.08 1.13 0.40
C SER A 76 11.91 -0.15 0.41
N ARG A 77 12.52 -0.49 1.56
CA ARG A 77 13.33 -1.71 1.73
C ARG A 77 12.46 -2.97 1.68
N ILE A 78 11.31 -2.97 2.35
CA ILE A 78 10.34 -4.09 2.30
C ILE A 78 9.87 -4.32 0.87
N SER A 79 9.45 -3.26 0.16
CA SER A 79 9.05 -3.39 -1.23
C SER A 79 10.20 -3.81 -2.16
N TYR A 80 11.46 -3.58 -1.80
CA TYR A 80 12.60 -3.97 -2.62
C TYR A 80 12.94 -5.45 -2.43
N LEU A 81 12.96 -5.93 -1.18
CA LEU A 81 13.31 -7.30 -0.81
C LEU A 81 12.26 -8.33 -1.25
N GLU A 82 10.96 -7.98 -1.16
CA GLU A 82 9.84 -8.88 -1.48
C GLU A 82 9.38 -8.81 -2.95
N GLY A 83 10.09 -8.05 -3.79
CA GLY A 83 9.76 -7.93 -5.21
C GLY A 83 9.63 -6.48 -5.66
N ALA A 84 10.78 -5.90 -6.00
CA ALA A 84 10.92 -4.58 -6.60
C ALA A 84 10.31 -4.49 -8.02
N SER A 85 8.99 -4.61 -8.15
CA SER A 85 8.32 -4.07 -9.33
C SER A 85 8.23 -2.55 -9.19
N ARG A 86 9.11 -1.86 -9.95
CA ARG A 86 9.14 -0.42 -10.22
C ARG A 86 7.71 0.15 -10.34
N LYS A 87 7.40 1.23 -9.61
CA LYS A 87 6.13 2.02 -9.66
C LYS A 87 5.03 1.28 -10.43
N ASN A 88 4.31 0.39 -9.75
CA ASN A 88 3.21 -0.32 -10.38
C ASN A 88 1.98 0.56 -10.38
N ILE A 89 1.60 0.99 -11.58
CA ILE A 89 0.22 1.37 -11.85
C ILE A 89 -0.61 0.11 -11.59
N SER A 90 -1.68 0.23 -10.82
CA SER A 90 -2.56 -0.89 -10.45
C SER A 90 -3.04 -1.64 -11.69
N GLY A 91 -3.14 -2.97 -11.61
CA GLY A 91 -3.60 -3.82 -12.72
C GLY A 91 -4.96 -3.37 -13.27
N LYS A 92 -5.88 -2.97 -12.38
CA LYS A 92 -7.20 -2.43 -12.74
C LYS A 92 -7.11 -1.18 -13.63
N ILE A 93 -6.18 -0.28 -13.30
CA ILE A 93 -5.96 0.95 -14.08
C ILE A 93 -5.38 0.59 -15.46
N ILE A 94 -4.48 -0.40 -15.53
CA ILE A 94 -3.92 -0.86 -16.81
C ILE A 94 -5.00 -1.49 -17.70
N GLU A 95 -5.90 -2.30 -17.13
CA GLU A 95 -7.04 -2.85 -17.85
C GLU A 95 -7.96 -1.75 -18.39
N GLU A 96 -8.23 -0.72 -17.58
CA GLU A 96 -9.02 0.44 -18.01
C GLU A 96 -8.32 1.22 -19.14
N MET A 97 -6.99 1.41 -19.05
CA MET A 97 -6.19 2.02 -20.13
C MET A 97 -6.29 1.22 -21.44
N ILE A 98 -6.26 -0.12 -21.37
CA ILE A 98 -6.41 -0.99 -22.54
C ILE A 98 -7.83 -0.87 -23.13
N LYS A 99 -8.87 -0.83 -22.29
CA LYS A 99 -10.25 -0.64 -22.74
C LYS A 99 -10.43 0.70 -23.44
N LEU A 100 -9.96 1.80 -22.84
CA LEU A 100 -10.02 3.14 -23.43
C LEU A 100 -9.29 3.20 -24.78
N TYR A 101 -8.12 2.56 -24.89
CA TYR A 101 -7.39 2.47 -26.15
C TYR A 101 -8.15 1.68 -27.22
N LYS A 102 -8.79 0.55 -26.85
CA LYS A 102 -9.66 -0.21 -27.78
C LYS A 102 -10.88 0.60 -28.24
N CYS A 103 -11.38 1.51 -27.39
CA CYS A 103 -12.44 2.46 -27.74
C CYS A 103 -11.95 3.65 -28.60
N GLY A 104 -10.69 3.66 -29.05
CA GLY A 104 -10.15 4.68 -29.96
C GLY A 104 -9.53 5.91 -29.28
N TRP A 105 -9.38 5.91 -27.95
CA TRP A 105 -8.72 7.01 -27.25
C TRP A 105 -7.23 7.07 -27.58
N LYS A 106 -6.69 8.28 -27.79
CA LYS A 106 -5.24 8.46 -27.98
C LYS A 106 -4.51 8.30 -26.64
N VAL A 107 -3.30 7.73 -26.68
CA VAL A 107 -2.46 7.52 -25.50
C VAL A 107 -2.16 8.83 -24.76
N LYS A 108 -2.04 9.96 -25.47
CA LYS A 108 -1.86 11.29 -24.87
C LYS A 108 -3.04 11.71 -23.99
N ASP A 109 -4.26 11.35 -24.37
CA ASP A 109 -5.48 11.72 -23.65
C ASP A 109 -5.69 10.81 -22.43
N ILE A 110 -5.35 9.52 -22.58
CA ILE A 110 -5.28 8.57 -21.46
C ILE A 110 -4.23 9.00 -20.43
N ALA A 111 -3.04 9.39 -20.90
CA ALA A 111 -1.95 9.91 -20.07
C ALA A 111 -2.38 11.14 -19.25
N LYS A 112 -3.08 12.09 -19.90
CA LYS A 112 -3.66 13.25 -19.21
C LYS A 112 -4.72 12.86 -18.18
N LYS A 113 -5.63 11.94 -18.53
CA LYS A 113 -6.71 11.48 -17.63
C LYS A 113 -6.17 10.93 -16.31
N TYR A 114 -5.07 10.17 -16.34
CA TYR A 114 -4.48 9.56 -15.14
C TYR A 114 -3.27 10.32 -14.59
N ASN A 115 -2.92 11.47 -15.16
CA ASN A 115 -1.71 12.24 -14.83
C ASN A 115 -0.42 11.41 -14.86
N ILE A 116 -0.24 10.64 -15.94
CA ILE A 116 0.89 9.72 -16.14
C ILE A 116 1.66 10.14 -17.39
N HIS A 117 2.98 9.99 -17.38
CA HIS A 117 3.78 10.21 -18.59
C HIS A 117 3.36 9.25 -19.73
N PRO A 118 3.14 9.72 -20.97
CA PRO A 118 2.67 8.88 -22.08
C PRO A 118 3.54 7.64 -22.32
N GLY A 119 4.86 7.76 -22.18
CA GLY A 119 5.79 6.62 -22.30
C GLY A 119 5.58 5.53 -21.25
N THR A 120 5.06 5.87 -20.07
CA THR A 120 4.71 4.88 -19.03
C THR A 120 3.44 4.12 -19.41
N VAL A 121 2.47 4.80 -20.02
CA VAL A 121 1.23 4.17 -20.51
C VAL A 121 1.57 3.11 -21.57
N TYR A 122 2.40 3.46 -22.56
CA TYR A 122 2.87 2.51 -23.59
C TYR A 122 3.54 1.28 -22.97
N LYS A 123 4.55 1.47 -22.11
CA LYS A 123 5.28 0.36 -21.48
C LYS A 123 4.38 -0.55 -20.65
N LYS A 124 3.41 0.01 -19.92
CA LYS A 124 2.50 -0.79 -19.09
C LYS A 124 1.50 -1.58 -19.93
N MET A 125 0.95 -0.99 -20.99
CA MET A 125 0.06 -1.69 -21.92
C MET A 125 0.78 -2.82 -22.66
N GLU A 126 2.02 -2.59 -23.10
CA GLU A 126 2.85 -3.60 -23.77
C GLU A 126 3.17 -4.79 -22.85
N ASN A 127 3.64 -4.49 -21.63
CA ASN A 127 3.95 -5.53 -20.65
C ASN A 127 2.70 -6.33 -20.23
N ALA A 128 1.52 -5.70 -20.20
CA ALA A 128 0.26 -6.38 -19.93
C ALA A 128 -0.13 -7.34 -21.06
N ARG A 129 0.09 -6.97 -22.33
CA ARG A 129 -0.14 -7.89 -23.47
C ARG A 129 0.80 -9.09 -23.43
N LYS A 130 2.10 -8.86 -23.22
CA LYS A 130 3.12 -9.92 -23.10
C LYS A 130 2.83 -10.91 -21.98
N LYS A 131 2.17 -10.48 -20.90
CA LYS A 131 1.74 -11.35 -19.79
C LYS A 131 0.50 -12.20 -20.10
N VAL A 132 -0.32 -11.82 -21.07
CA VAL A 132 -1.51 -12.59 -21.49
C VAL A 132 -1.13 -13.65 -22.53
N GLU A 133 -0.07 -13.39 -23.29
CA GLU A 133 0.46 -14.28 -24.33
C GLU A 133 1.49 -15.32 -23.82
N ALA A 134 1.95 -15.19 -22.57
CA ALA A 134 2.90 -16.09 -21.91
C ALA A 134 2.20 -17.01 -20.92
#